data_AF-A0A269PAZ5-F1
#
_entry.id   AF-A0A269PAZ5-F1
#
_cell.length_a   1.000
_cell.length_b   1.000
_cell.length_c   1.000
_cell.angle_alpha   90.00
_cell.angle_beta   90.00
_cell.angle_gamma   90.00
#
_symmetry.space_group_name_H-M   'P 1'
#
loop_
_entity.id
_entity.type
_entity.pdbx_description
1 polymer ?
#
loop_
_entity_poly.entity_id
_entity_poly.type
_entity_poly.pdbx_seq_one_letter_code
_entity_poly.pdbx_strand_id
1 'polypeptide(L)'
;MKIEDFNQFAVQHWQGIKSKILEGSYQPLPVKRVRIPKPDGGERLLGIPAVIDRMIQQAISQVISPYFEPEFSPHSYGYRPGKRASQAV
;
A
#
# COMPACT_ATOMS: atom_id res chain seq x y z
N MET A 1 10.51 5.52 -11.27
CA MET A 1 9.35 5.90 -12.08
C MET A 1 8.49 6.88 -11.29
N LYS A 2 8.04 7.98 -11.92
CA LYS A 2 7.06 8.89 -11.30
C LYS A 2 5.66 8.28 -11.42
N ILE A 3 4.69 8.84 -10.69
CA ILE A 3 3.31 8.34 -10.77
C ILE A 3 2.71 8.64 -12.16
N GLU A 4 3.05 9.77 -12.75
CA GLU A 4 2.58 10.20 -14.07
C GLU A 4 2.91 9.19 -15.18
N ASP A 5 4.06 8.53 -15.09
CA ASP A 5 4.51 7.53 -16.09
C ASP A 5 3.86 6.14 -15.90
N PHE A 6 3.13 5.92 -14.79
CA PHE A 6 2.71 4.59 -14.37
C PHE A 6 1.74 3.93 -15.35
N ASN A 7 0.83 4.70 -15.95
CA ASN A 7 -0.17 4.15 -16.85
C ASN A 7 0.49 3.52 -18.08
N GLN A 8 1.44 4.22 -18.71
CA GLN A 8 2.18 3.70 -19.85
C GLN A 8 2.96 2.43 -19.48
N PHE A 9 3.65 2.44 -18.34
CA PHE A 9 4.34 1.26 -17.81
C PHE A 9 3.37 0.08 -17.60
N ALA A 10 2.21 0.31 -16.99
CA ALA A 10 1.24 -0.73 -16.71
C ALA A 10 0.73 -1.36 -18.01
N VAL A 11 0.33 -0.55 -18.99
CA VAL A 11 -0.14 -1.06 -20.30
C VAL A 11 0.90 -1.96 -20.97
N GLN A 12 2.18 -1.59 -20.90
CA GLN A 12 3.27 -2.34 -21.53
C GLN A 12 3.62 -3.63 -20.79
N HIS A 13 3.56 -3.64 -19.46
CA HIS A 13 4.13 -4.73 -18.65
C HIS A 13 3.09 -5.61 -17.94
N TRP A 14 1.80 -5.23 -17.94
CA TRP A 14 0.78 -5.86 -17.12
C TRP A 14 0.62 -7.35 -17.37
N GLN A 15 0.62 -7.81 -18.62
CA GLN A 15 0.41 -9.23 -18.93
C GLN A 15 1.49 -10.13 -18.30
N GLY A 16 2.75 -9.70 -18.35
CA GLY A 16 3.85 -10.43 -17.71
C GLY A 16 3.76 -10.39 -16.18
N ILE A 17 3.41 -9.24 -15.61
CA ILE A 17 3.22 -9.08 -14.15
C ILE A 17 2.08 -9.98 -13.66
N LYS A 18 0.93 -9.92 -14.33
CA LYS A 18 -0.25 -10.74 -14.02
C LYS A 18 0.07 -12.23 -14.05
N SER A 19 0.77 -12.69 -15.09
CA SER A 19 1.15 -14.10 -15.21
C SER A 19 2.00 -14.55 -14.02
N LYS A 20 3.03 -13.77 -13.67
CA LYS A 20 3.86 -14.05 -12.48
C LYS A 20 3.08 -14.07 -11.18
N ILE A 21 2.10 -13.18 -11.02
CA ILE A 21 1.25 -13.16 -9.82
C ILE A 21 0.43 -14.44 -9.74
N LEU A 22 -0.22 -14.84 -10.85
CA LEU A 22 -1.05 -16.04 -10.91
C LEU A 22 -0.24 -17.34 -10.71
N GLU A 23 0.99 -17.36 -11.20
CA GLU A 23 1.94 -18.47 -11.02
C GLU A 23 2.59 -18.49 -9.62
N GLY A 24 2.37 -17.46 -8.79
CA GLY A 24 3.04 -17.32 -7.49
C GLY A 24 4.54 -16.98 -7.58
N SER A 25 5.04 -16.59 -8.76
CA SER A 25 6.45 -16.27 -9.02
C SER A 25 6.75 -14.76 -8.96
N TYR A 26 5.75 -13.91 -8.72
CA TYR A 26 5.94 -12.47 -8.57
C TYR A 26 6.78 -12.13 -7.33
N GLN A 27 7.90 -11.44 -7.53
CA GLN A 27 8.74 -10.92 -6.47
C GLN A 27 8.61 -9.39 -6.41
N PRO A 28 8.04 -8.83 -5.34
CA PRO A 28 7.96 -7.37 -5.15
C PRO A 28 9.36 -6.73 -5.07
N LEU A 29 9.46 -5.46 -5.44
CA LEU A 29 10.72 -4.74 -5.33
C LEU A 29 11.01 -4.32 -3.88
N PRO A 30 12.29 -4.23 -3.47
CA PRO A 30 12.65 -3.69 -2.17
C PRO A 30 12.11 -2.27 -1.98
N VAL A 31 11.61 -1.98 -0.77
CA VAL A 31 11.12 -0.63 -0.43
C VAL A 31 12.27 0.38 -0.38
N LYS A 32 12.06 1.56 -0.95
CA LYS A 32 13.01 2.67 -0.87
C LYS A 32 12.97 3.29 0.52
N ARG A 33 14.12 3.36 1.19
CA ARG A 33 14.27 4.03 2.49
C ARG A 33 14.43 5.53 2.31
N VAL A 34 13.60 6.32 3.01
CA VAL A 34 13.66 7.79 3.01
C VAL A 34 13.56 8.31 4.44
N ARG A 35 14.51 9.14 4.86
CA ARG A 35 14.46 9.85 6.15
C ARG A 35 13.72 11.17 5.97
N ILE A 36 12.75 11.44 6.84
CA ILE A 36 12.06 12.72 6.92
C ILE A 36 12.12 13.27 8.36
N PRO A 37 12.22 14.59 8.55
CA PRO A 37 12.21 15.18 9.89
C PRO A 37 10.84 14.96 10.56
N LYS A 38 10.84 14.76 11.89
CA LYS A 38 9.60 14.81 12.68
C LYS A 38 9.34 16.24 13.19
N PRO A 39 8.08 16.62 13.44
CA PRO A 39 7.75 17.94 13.99
C PRO A 39 8.38 18.22 15.37
N ASP A 40 8.53 17.18 16.19
CA ASP A 40 9.04 17.22 17.56
C ASP A 40 10.55 16.95 17.67
N GLY A 41 11.25 16.85 16.53
CA GLY A 41 12.67 16.55 16.45
C GLY A 41 13.00 15.09 16.15
N GLY A 42 14.22 14.87 15.66
CA GLY A 42 14.66 13.57 15.14
C GLY A 42 14.08 13.23 13.76
N GLU A 43 14.33 11.99 13.31
CA GLU A 43 13.94 11.53 11.98
C GLU A 43 12.95 10.36 12.04
N ARG A 44 12.07 10.29 11.03
CA ARG A 44 11.24 9.14 10.72
C ARG A 44 11.77 8.49 9.44
N LEU A 45 12.03 7.19 9.51
CA LEU A 45 12.38 6.39 8.35
C LEU A 45 11.09 5.87 7.69
N LEU A 46 10.86 6.24 6.43
CA LEU A 46 9.79 5.72 5.59
C LEU A 46 10.31 4.59 4.70
N GLY A 47 9.48 3.57 4.49
CA GLY A 47 9.64 2.58 3.44
C GLY A 47 8.64 2.87 2.32
N ILE A 48 9.13 3.26 1.15
CA ILE A 48 8.30 3.63 0.00
C ILE A 48 8.37 2.48 -1.02
N PRO A 49 7.30 1.69 -1.21
CA PRO A 49 7.28 0.65 -2.24
C PRO A 49 7.31 1.24 -3.65
N ALA A 50 7.71 0.44 -4.64
CA ALA A 50 7.58 0.84 -6.05
C ALA A 50 6.11 1.09 -6.41
N VAL A 51 5.84 1.93 -7.43
CA VAL A 51 4.47 2.31 -7.79
C VAL A 51 3.60 1.08 -8.12
N ILE A 52 4.17 0.11 -8.85
CA ILE A 52 3.50 -1.15 -9.18
C ILE A 52 3.14 -1.96 -7.94
N ASP A 53 4.06 -2.04 -6.97
CA ASP A 53 3.83 -2.77 -5.72
C ASP A 53 2.76 -2.09 -4.87
N ARG A 54 2.71 -0.75 -4.84
CA ARG A 54 1.62 -0.01 -4.17
C ARG A 54 0.27 -0.28 -4.83
N MET A 55 0.22 -0.34 -6.16
CA MET A 55 -1.01 -0.67 -6.89
C MET A 55 -1.48 -2.09 -6.57
N ILE A 56 -0.57 -3.08 -6.60
CA ILE A 56 -0.88 -4.47 -6.26
C ILE A 56 -1.34 -4.59 -4.80
N GLN A 57 -0.64 -3.96 -3.85
CA GLN A 57 -1.03 -3.93 -2.44
C GLN A 57 -2.41 -3.29 -2.23
N GLN A 58 -2.72 -2.21 -2.96
CA GLN A 58 -4.02 -1.56 -2.91
C GLN A 58 -5.13 -2.46 -3.49
N ALA A 59 -4.87 -3.18 -4.57
CA ALA A 59 -5.82 -4.13 -5.15
C ALA A 59 -6.11 -5.29 -4.17
N ILE A 60 -5.07 -5.82 -3.52
CA ILE A 60 -5.24 -6.82 -2.45
C ILE A 60 -6.08 -6.24 -1.32
N SER A 61 -5.75 -5.05 -0.82
CA SER A 61 -6.47 -4.38 0.26
C SER A 61 -7.95 -4.19 -0.07
N GLN A 62 -8.30 -3.75 -1.28
CA GLN A 62 -9.69 -3.55 -1.70
C GLN A 62 -10.51 -4.84 -1.62
N VAL A 63 -9.89 -5.99 -1.90
CA VAL A 63 -10.55 -7.30 -1.82
C VAL A 63 -10.64 -7.78 -0.37
N ILE A 64 -9.57 -7.70 0.41
CA ILE A 64 -9.54 -8.29 1.76
C ILE A 64 -10.23 -7.41 2.81
N SER A 65 -10.17 -6.08 2.69
CA SER A 65 -10.68 -5.17 3.73
C SER A 65 -12.16 -5.41 4.07
N PRO A 66 -13.09 -5.60 3.11
CA PRO A 66 -14.48 -5.91 3.43
C PRO A 66 -14.68 -7.17 4.28
N TYR A 67 -13.79 -8.16 4.18
CA TYR A 67 -13.87 -9.37 5.00
C TYR A 67 -13.36 -9.16 6.42
N PHE A 68 -12.36 -8.30 6.62
CA PHE A 68 -11.79 -8.02 7.94
C PHE A 68 -12.52 -6.91 8.70
N GLU A 69 -13.13 -5.95 8.00
CA GLU A 69 -13.86 -4.85 8.64
C GLU A 69 -14.92 -5.26 9.67
N PRO A 70 -15.78 -6.27 9.44
CA PRO A 70 -16.76 -6.69 10.44
C PRO A 70 -16.13 -7.37 11.66
N GLU A 71 -14.94 -7.95 11.52
CA GLU A 71 -14.22 -8.67 12.59
C GLU A 71 -13.44 -7.74 13.51
N PHE A 72 -13.17 -6.50 13.09
CA PHE A 72 -12.42 -5.56 13.91
C PHE A 72 -13.23 -5.10 15.12
N SER A 73 -12.54 -5.03 16.27
CA SER A 73 -13.08 -4.45 17.51
C SER A 73 -13.80 -3.12 17.27
N PRO A 74 -14.93 -2.86 17.95
CA PRO A 74 -15.62 -1.57 17.87
C PRO A 74 -14.74 -0.41 18.34
N HIS A 75 -13.73 -0.68 19.18
CA HIS A 75 -12.75 0.28 19.69
C HIS A 75 -11.47 0.37 18.83
N SER A 76 -11.47 -0.24 17.63
CA SER A 76 -10.39 -0.09 16.65
C SER A 76 -10.72 1.05 15.68
N TYR A 77 -9.86 2.08 15.64
CA TYR A 77 -10.10 3.32 14.87
C TYR A 77 -9.03 3.63 13.81
N GLY A 78 -7.85 3.02 13.90
CA GLY A 78 -6.72 3.33 13.03
C GLY A 78 -6.89 2.72 11.63
N TYR A 79 -6.67 3.53 10.58
CA TYR A 79 -6.64 3.09 9.18
C TYR A 79 -7.90 2.39 8.65
N ARG A 80 -9.06 2.58 9.31
CA ARG A 80 -10.32 1.96 8.93
C ARG A 80 -11.25 2.92 8.17
N PRO A 81 -12.03 2.44 7.19
CA PRO A 81 -13.04 3.26 6.52
C PRO A 81 -14.03 3.90 7.49
N GLY A 82 -14.28 5.21 7.36
CA GLY A 82 -15.22 5.94 8.20
C GLY A 82 -14.80 6.14 9.66
N LYS A 83 -13.60 5.69 10.05
CA LYS A 83 -13.03 5.89 11.39
C LYS A 83 -11.93 6.96 11.37
N ARG A 84 -11.76 7.66 12.49
CA ARG A 84 -10.75 8.72 12.65
C ARG A 84 -10.20 8.78 14.07
N ALA A 85 -9.00 9.35 14.21
CA ALA A 85 -8.29 9.40 15.49
C ALA A 85 -9.10 10.06 16.62
N SER A 86 -9.88 11.09 16.33
CA SER A 86 -10.68 11.80 17.35
C SER A 86 -11.82 10.97 17.95
N GLN A 87 -12.22 9.85 17.33
CA GLN A 87 -13.22 8.94 17.91
C GLN A 87 -12.64 8.02 18.99
N ALA A 88 -11.31 8.00 19.14
CA ALA A 88 -10.59 7.18 20.10
C ALA A 88 -10.22 7.91 21.41
N VAL A 89 -10.65 9.18 21.55
CA VAL A 89 -10.33 10.08 22.67
C VAL A 89 -11.58 10.30 23.52
#